data_AF-A0A5N5EIY5-F1
#
_entry.id   AF-A0A5N5EIY5-F1
#
_cell.length_a   1.000
_cell.length_b   1.000
_cell.length_c   1.000
_cell.angle_alpha   90.00
_cell.angle_beta   90.00
_cell.angle_gamma   90.00
#
_symmetry.space_group_name_H-M   'P 1'
#
loop_
_entity.id
_entity.type
_entity.pdbx_description
1 polymer ?
#
loop_
_entity_poly.entity_id
_entity_poly.type
_entity_poly.pdbx_seq_one_letter_code
_entity_poly.pdbx_strand_id
1 'polypeptide(L)'
;TTYRVMAKDAVDSAVHGLEQKVPKSCTERIQLVGADGYFAAHNNRHLTAERTGLHVSTIEHLLGRYGTLADELFELIEARPELGQPLDSAPEYLKAEIHYAASHEGAQHLDDILTRRTRISIEVTDRGDAAAAEVAELVAPVLGWTPEHIAEEIEHYRLRVAAERESQEQPDDLTADAARLGAPDVRTGVTVGQV
;
A
#
# COMPACT_ATOMS: atom_id res chain seq x y z
N THR A 1 13.97 -11.72 8.07
CA THR A 1 13.84 -13.20 8.02
C THR A 1 13.41 -13.83 9.36
N THR A 2 13.35 -13.08 10.47
CA THR A 2 13.05 -13.62 11.82
C THR A 2 11.67 -13.28 12.37
N TYR A 3 10.88 -12.42 11.71
CA TYR A 3 9.65 -11.84 12.26
C TYR A 3 8.68 -12.89 12.82
N ARG A 4 8.43 -14.00 12.10
CA ARG A 4 7.49 -15.05 12.51
C ARG A 4 7.95 -15.78 13.77
N VAL A 5 9.25 -16.08 13.87
CA VAL A 5 9.83 -16.77 15.03
C VAL A 5 9.82 -15.83 16.24
N MET A 6 10.18 -14.56 16.06
CA MET A 6 10.08 -13.55 17.11
C MET A 6 8.64 -13.38 17.60
N ALA A 7 7.66 -13.36 16.69
CA ALA A 7 6.24 -13.29 17.06
C ALA A 7 5.78 -14.53 17.83
N LYS A 8 6.23 -15.72 17.42
CA LYS A 8 5.99 -16.95 18.18
C LYS A 8 6.58 -16.84 19.60
N ASP A 9 7.83 -16.42 19.75
CA ASP A 9 8.48 -16.31 21.06
C ASP A 9 7.77 -15.27 21.96
N ALA A 10 7.31 -14.16 21.38
CA ALA A 10 6.52 -13.15 22.09
C ALA A 10 5.18 -13.72 22.59
N VAL A 11 4.47 -14.48 21.75
CA VAL A 11 3.23 -15.17 22.15
C VAL A 11 3.50 -16.24 23.20
N ASP A 12 4.51 -17.09 23.01
CA ASP A 12 4.89 -18.14 23.95
C ASP A 12 5.23 -17.55 25.34
N SER A 13 5.84 -16.36 25.39
CA SER A 13 6.09 -15.61 26.63
C SER A 13 4.79 -15.06 27.25
N ALA A 14 3.94 -14.41 26.45
CA ALA A 14 2.70 -13.80 26.93
C ALA A 14 1.71 -14.83 27.50
N VAL A 15 1.66 -16.05 26.95
CA VAL A 15 0.69 -17.07 27.37
C VAL A 15 1.07 -17.77 28.67
N HIS A 16 2.32 -17.63 29.15
CA HIS A 16 2.75 -18.21 30.42
C HIS A 16 1.94 -17.69 31.63
N GLY A 17 1.45 -16.45 31.54
CA GLY A 17 0.63 -15.81 32.58
C GLY A 17 -0.87 -16.08 32.48
N LEU A 18 -1.33 -16.87 31.51
CA LEU A 18 -2.75 -17.15 31.31
C LEU A 18 -3.18 -18.41 32.08
N GLU A 19 -4.36 -18.37 32.70
CA GLU A 19 -4.94 -19.52 33.42
C GLU A 19 -5.42 -20.65 32.49
N GLN A 20 -5.34 -20.45 31.17
CA GLN A 20 -5.79 -21.39 30.15
C GLN A 20 -4.63 -22.03 29.40
N LYS A 21 -4.79 -23.30 29.01
CA LYS A 21 -3.83 -23.98 28.14
C LYS A 21 -3.92 -23.44 26.72
N VAL A 22 -2.82 -22.88 26.21
CA VAL A 22 -2.70 -22.41 24.84
C VAL A 22 -2.01 -23.47 23.96
N PRO A 23 -2.55 -23.82 22.78
CA PRO A 23 -1.89 -24.73 21.84
C PRO A 23 -0.54 -24.20 21.33
N LYS A 24 0.32 -25.10 20.86
CA LYS A 24 1.57 -24.71 20.20
C LYS A 24 1.28 -23.91 18.93
N SER A 25 2.11 -22.90 18.68
CA SER A 25 2.07 -22.14 17.43
C SER A 25 2.17 -23.04 16.20
N CYS A 26 1.34 -22.78 15.20
CA CYS A 26 1.35 -23.47 13.90
C CYS A 26 1.68 -22.52 12.74
N THR A 27 2.15 -21.30 13.03
CA THR A 27 2.36 -20.22 12.04
C THR A 27 3.37 -20.57 10.95
N GLU A 28 4.24 -21.56 11.14
CA GLU A 28 5.11 -22.07 10.06
C GLU A 28 4.35 -22.73 8.90
N ARG A 29 3.09 -23.10 9.10
CA ARG A 29 2.23 -23.76 8.10
C ARG A 29 1.06 -22.89 7.65
N ILE A 30 0.87 -21.74 8.29
CA ILE A 30 -0.19 -20.81 7.92
C ILE A 30 0.32 -19.98 6.74
N GLN A 31 -0.35 -20.08 5.60
CA GLN A 31 -0.12 -19.21 4.47
C GLN A 31 -0.57 -17.79 4.79
N LEU A 32 0.19 -16.79 4.31
CA LEU A 32 -0.26 -15.41 4.39
C LEU A 32 -1.44 -15.17 3.45
N VAL A 33 -2.19 -14.10 3.71
CA VAL A 33 -3.29 -13.66 2.85
C VAL A 33 -2.82 -13.52 1.39
N GLY A 34 -3.67 -13.93 0.45
CA GLY A 34 -3.34 -13.98 -0.98
C GLY A 34 -2.42 -15.13 -1.43
N ALA A 35 -1.82 -15.91 -0.52
CA ALA A 35 -0.91 -16.99 -0.92
C ALA A 35 -1.60 -18.32 -1.21
N ASP A 36 -2.77 -18.58 -0.61
CA ASP A 36 -3.54 -19.80 -0.89
C ASP A 36 -4.11 -19.76 -2.31
N GLY A 37 -3.94 -20.83 -3.07
CA GLY A 37 -4.42 -20.95 -4.46
C GLY A 37 -3.60 -20.22 -5.54
N TYR A 38 -2.52 -19.51 -5.20
CA TYR A 38 -1.79 -18.65 -6.15
C TYR A 38 -1.40 -19.34 -7.47
N PHE A 39 -0.81 -20.54 -7.42
CA PHE A 39 -0.38 -21.25 -8.63
C PHE A 39 -1.54 -21.63 -9.54
N ALA A 40 -2.71 -21.94 -8.98
CA ALA A 40 -3.90 -22.22 -9.77
C ALA A 40 -4.42 -20.95 -10.44
N ALA A 41 -4.49 -19.83 -9.71
CA ALA A 41 -4.88 -18.53 -10.25
C ALA A 41 -3.93 -18.09 -11.37
N HIS A 42 -2.62 -18.21 -11.17
CA HIS A 42 -1.61 -17.89 -12.18
C HIS A 42 -1.71 -18.79 -13.42
N ASN A 43 -1.98 -20.09 -13.26
CA ASN A 43 -2.21 -20.97 -14.40
C ASN A 43 -3.47 -20.59 -15.20
N ASN A 44 -4.49 -20.07 -14.52
CA ASN A 44 -5.76 -19.65 -15.12
C ASN A 44 -5.76 -18.22 -15.69
N ARG A 45 -4.64 -17.47 -15.59
CA ARG A 45 -4.56 -16.04 -15.94
C ARG A 45 -5.09 -15.67 -17.33
N HIS A 46 -4.97 -16.55 -18.32
CA HIS A 46 -5.50 -16.30 -19.67
C HIS A 46 -7.05 -16.30 -19.69
N LEU A 47 -7.67 -17.23 -18.96
CA LEU A 47 -9.14 -17.25 -18.79
C LEU A 47 -9.61 -16.03 -18.01
N THR A 48 -8.86 -15.61 -16.99
CA THR A 48 -9.16 -14.39 -16.23
C THR A 48 -9.06 -13.14 -17.11
N ALA A 49 -8.04 -13.06 -17.99
CA ALA A 49 -7.90 -11.97 -18.96
C ALA A 49 -9.08 -11.93 -19.94
N GLU A 50 -9.52 -13.08 -20.46
CA GLU A 50 -10.70 -13.17 -21.33
C GLU A 50 -11.99 -12.72 -20.61
N ARG A 51 -12.16 -13.10 -19.34
CA ARG A 51 -13.35 -12.72 -18.55
C ARG A 51 -13.40 -11.24 -18.23
N THR A 52 -12.27 -10.66 -17.81
CA THR A 52 -12.18 -9.27 -17.34
C THR A 52 -11.94 -8.28 -18.49
N GLY A 53 -11.48 -8.74 -19.65
CA GLY A 53 -11.06 -7.88 -20.76
C GLY A 53 -9.71 -7.18 -20.53
N LEU A 54 -9.01 -7.49 -19.45
CA LEU A 54 -7.69 -6.94 -19.14
C LEU A 54 -6.59 -7.69 -19.90
N HIS A 55 -5.46 -7.02 -20.13
CA HIS A 55 -4.28 -7.67 -20.69
C HIS A 55 -3.72 -8.72 -19.72
N VAL A 56 -3.19 -9.83 -20.26
CA VAL A 56 -2.60 -10.90 -19.43
C VAL A 56 -1.50 -10.39 -18.52
N SER A 57 -0.67 -9.45 -18.99
CA SER A 57 0.37 -8.81 -18.19
C SER A 57 -0.18 -8.06 -16.97
N THR A 58 -1.37 -7.46 -17.10
CA THR A 58 -2.08 -6.82 -15.98
C THR A 58 -2.57 -7.85 -14.97
N ILE A 59 -3.08 -8.99 -15.44
CA ILE A 59 -3.46 -10.11 -14.55
C ILE A 59 -2.22 -10.63 -13.80
N GLU A 60 -1.10 -10.83 -14.50
CA GLU A 60 0.17 -11.26 -13.90
C GLU A 60 0.69 -10.25 -12.87
N HIS A 61 0.60 -8.95 -13.17
CA HIS A 61 0.96 -7.88 -12.24
C HIS A 61 0.14 -7.94 -10.95
N LEU A 62 -1.19 -7.97 -11.09
CA LEU A 62 -2.10 -7.98 -9.94
C LEU A 62 -1.95 -9.26 -9.12
N LEU A 63 -1.83 -10.42 -9.76
CA LEU A 63 -1.51 -11.67 -9.06
C LEU A 63 -0.16 -11.59 -8.36
N GLY A 64 0.88 -11.07 -9.00
CA GLY A 64 2.21 -10.92 -8.42
C GLY A 64 2.23 -10.03 -7.17
N ARG A 65 1.30 -9.07 -7.08
CA ARG A 65 1.22 -8.10 -5.99
C ARG A 65 0.26 -8.51 -4.87
N TYR A 66 -0.95 -8.93 -5.24
CA TYR A 66 -2.06 -9.23 -4.32
C TYR A 66 -2.26 -10.73 -4.09
N GLY A 67 -1.56 -11.58 -4.84
CA GLY A 67 -1.82 -13.01 -4.83
C GLY A 67 -3.25 -13.30 -5.28
N THR A 68 -3.92 -14.23 -4.61
CA THR A 68 -5.34 -14.54 -4.87
C THR A 68 -6.32 -13.48 -4.43
N LEU A 69 -5.90 -12.47 -3.65
CA LEU A 69 -6.75 -11.30 -3.39
C LEU A 69 -6.97 -10.45 -4.66
N ALA A 70 -6.20 -10.68 -5.73
CA ALA A 70 -6.44 -10.06 -7.03
C ALA A 70 -7.87 -10.34 -7.57
N ASP A 71 -8.50 -11.44 -7.16
CA ASP A 71 -9.89 -11.73 -7.52
C ASP A 71 -10.85 -10.63 -7.02
N GLU A 72 -10.61 -10.05 -5.84
CA GLU A 72 -11.40 -8.94 -5.31
C GLU A 72 -11.20 -7.66 -6.16
N LEU A 73 -10.00 -7.44 -6.70
CA LEU A 73 -9.76 -6.34 -7.63
C LEU A 73 -10.46 -6.56 -8.97
N PHE A 74 -10.50 -7.79 -9.47
CA PHE A 74 -11.26 -8.12 -10.69
C PHE A 74 -12.76 -7.87 -10.48
N GLU A 75 -13.31 -8.27 -9.34
CA GLU A 75 -14.70 -7.99 -8.98
C GLU A 75 -14.98 -6.48 -8.90
N LEU A 76 -14.06 -5.69 -8.33
CA LEU A 76 -14.17 -4.23 -8.31
C LEU A 76 -14.19 -3.63 -9.72
N ILE A 77 -13.36 -4.14 -10.63
CA ILE A 77 -13.30 -3.69 -12.03
C ILE A 77 -14.56 -4.12 -12.79
N GLU A 78 -15.05 -5.33 -12.59
CA GLU A 78 -16.32 -5.79 -13.19
C GLU A 78 -17.50 -4.92 -12.74
N ALA A 79 -17.53 -4.52 -11.46
CA ALA A 79 -18.57 -3.63 -10.93
C ALA A 79 -18.42 -2.15 -11.37
N ARG A 80 -17.17 -1.68 -11.54
CA ARG A 80 -16.81 -0.31 -11.92
C ARG A 80 -15.69 -0.35 -12.97
N PRO A 81 -16.03 -0.50 -14.26
CA PRO A 81 -15.05 -0.67 -15.34
C PRO A 81 -14.01 0.46 -15.44
N GLU A 82 -14.34 1.67 -15.00
CA GLU A 82 -13.42 2.80 -14.92
C GLU A 82 -12.23 2.55 -13.98
N LEU A 83 -12.38 1.69 -12.97
CA LEU A 83 -11.27 1.29 -12.10
C LEU A 83 -10.25 0.38 -12.78
N GLY A 84 -10.61 -0.24 -13.90
CA GLY A 84 -9.69 -1.01 -14.74
C GLY A 84 -8.75 -0.13 -15.57
N GLN A 85 -8.90 1.20 -15.52
CA GLN A 85 -8.02 2.12 -16.22
C GLN A 85 -6.75 2.39 -15.40
N PRO A 86 -5.59 2.57 -16.06
CA PRO A 86 -4.39 3.05 -15.40
C PRO A 86 -4.56 4.46 -14.81
N LEU A 87 -3.71 4.79 -13.83
CA LEU A 87 -3.50 6.18 -13.43
C LEU A 87 -2.79 6.97 -14.54
N ASP A 88 -3.09 8.26 -14.66
CA ASP A 88 -2.55 9.11 -15.72
C ASP A 88 -1.03 9.32 -15.57
N SER A 89 -0.58 9.53 -14.32
CA SER A 89 0.83 9.80 -14.00
C SER A 89 1.60 8.57 -13.50
N ALA A 90 0.93 7.42 -13.37
CA ALA A 90 1.54 6.16 -12.93
C ALA A 90 0.90 4.96 -13.68
N PRO A 91 1.10 4.85 -15.01
CA PRO A 91 0.31 3.96 -15.88
C PRO A 91 0.56 2.46 -15.68
N GLU A 92 1.53 2.07 -14.84
CA GLU A 92 1.70 0.67 -14.43
C GLU A 92 0.69 0.26 -13.35
N TYR A 93 0.03 1.23 -12.69
CA TYR A 93 -0.92 1.01 -11.61
C TYR A 93 -2.34 1.30 -12.08
N LEU A 94 -3.27 0.40 -11.72
CA LEU A 94 -4.68 0.61 -11.98
C LEU A 94 -5.35 1.44 -10.89
N LYS A 95 -6.39 2.18 -11.27
CA LYS A 95 -7.31 2.87 -10.36
C LYS A 95 -7.93 1.92 -9.32
N ALA A 96 -8.14 0.66 -9.67
CA ALA A 96 -8.63 -0.38 -8.77
C ALA A 96 -7.69 -0.62 -7.58
N GLU A 97 -6.37 -0.61 -7.79
CA GLU A 97 -5.38 -0.81 -6.72
C GLU A 97 -5.46 0.28 -5.66
N ILE A 98 -5.65 1.52 -6.13
CA ILE A 98 -5.80 2.70 -5.28
C ILE A 98 -7.09 2.64 -4.47
N HIS A 99 -8.20 2.29 -5.12
CA HIS A 99 -9.47 2.09 -4.43
C HIS A 99 -9.35 0.98 -3.38
N TYR A 100 -8.72 -0.14 -3.75
CA TYR A 100 -8.56 -1.31 -2.90
C TYR A 100 -7.73 -1.00 -1.65
N ALA A 101 -6.66 -0.22 -1.81
CA ALA A 101 -5.82 0.23 -0.69
C ALA A 101 -6.63 0.93 0.41
N ALA A 102 -7.55 1.83 0.04
CA ALA A 102 -8.41 2.55 0.98
C ALA A 102 -9.54 1.68 1.54
N SER A 103 -10.20 0.88 0.70
CA SER A 103 -11.40 0.13 1.07
C SER A 103 -11.14 -1.19 1.80
N HIS A 104 -10.00 -1.85 1.52
CA HIS A 104 -9.72 -3.22 2.01
C HIS A 104 -8.40 -3.32 2.78
N GLU A 105 -7.40 -2.49 2.47
CA GLU A 105 -6.06 -2.60 3.08
C GLU A 105 -5.77 -1.59 4.21
N GLY A 106 -6.81 -0.85 4.61
CA GLY A 106 -6.78 0.08 5.74
C GLY A 106 -5.89 1.30 5.52
N ALA A 107 -5.65 1.72 4.27
CA ALA A 107 -4.98 3.00 4.01
C ALA A 107 -5.88 4.16 4.45
N GLN A 108 -5.31 5.11 5.21
CA GLN A 108 -6.05 6.28 5.72
C GLN A 108 -5.50 7.60 5.22
N HIS A 109 -4.34 7.59 4.55
CA HIS A 109 -3.64 8.76 4.04
C HIS A 109 -3.05 8.46 2.66
N LEU A 110 -2.80 9.49 1.85
CA LEU A 110 -2.08 9.35 0.57
C LEU A 110 -0.74 8.63 0.75
N ASP A 111 -0.11 8.91 1.87
CA ASP A 111 1.15 8.34 2.27
C ASP A 111 1.09 6.80 2.42
N ASP A 112 -0.02 6.26 2.92
CA ASP A 112 -0.23 4.80 2.99
C ASP A 112 -0.32 4.19 1.60
N ILE A 113 -1.02 4.87 0.70
CA ILE A 113 -1.28 4.38 -0.65
C ILE A 113 0.02 4.42 -1.46
N LEU A 114 0.64 5.59 -1.59
CA LEU A 114 1.76 5.84 -2.50
C LEU A 114 3.09 5.20 -2.05
N THR A 115 3.24 4.95 -0.75
CA THR A 115 4.52 4.45 -0.16
C THR A 115 4.47 3.04 0.40
N ARG A 116 3.29 2.55 0.83
CA ARG A 116 3.17 1.26 1.54
C ARG A 116 2.31 0.25 0.80
N ARG A 117 1.15 0.65 0.26
CA ARG A 117 0.22 -0.25 -0.46
C ARG A 117 0.53 -0.38 -1.93
N THR A 118 1.01 0.69 -2.55
CA THR A 118 1.64 0.72 -3.88
C THR A 118 3.15 0.91 -3.75
N ARG A 119 3.90 0.76 -4.85
CA ARG A 119 5.33 1.15 -4.90
C ARG A 119 5.54 2.40 -5.74
N ILE A 120 4.50 3.21 -5.98
CA ILE A 120 4.54 4.40 -6.85
C ILE A 120 5.65 5.36 -6.41
N SER A 121 5.81 5.60 -5.11
CA SER A 121 6.86 6.48 -4.58
C SER A 121 8.29 6.02 -4.88
N ILE A 122 8.49 4.74 -5.17
CA ILE A 122 9.80 4.14 -5.46
C ILE A 122 10.00 3.96 -6.98
N GLU A 123 8.94 3.55 -7.69
CA GLU A 123 9.01 3.14 -9.09
C GLU A 123 8.81 4.30 -10.07
N VAL A 124 8.13 5.38 -9.65
CA VAL A 124 7.94 6.56 -10.49
C VAL A 124 8.96 7.64 -10.12
N THR A 125 9.59 8.25 -11.13
CA THR A 125 10.70 9.20 -10.98
C THR A 125 10.39 10.38 -10.05
N ASP A 126 9.17 10.91 -10.11
CA ASP A 126 8.77 12.05 -9.29
C ASP A 126 8.28 11.64 -7.89
N ARG A 127 8.30 10.33 -7.60
CA ARG A 127 7.80 9.68 -6.39
C ARG A 127 6.28 9.79 -6.24
N GLY A 128 5.54 9.90 -7.34
CA GLY A 128 4.08 9.94 -7.34
C GLY A 128 3.47 11.30 -7.01
N ASP A 129 4.24 12.39 -7.00
CA ASP A 129 3.72 13.75 -6.78
C ASP A 129 2.67 14.12 -7.85
N ALA A 130 2.95 13.84 -9.13
CA ALA A 130 2.01 14.08 -10.22
C ALA A 130 0.73 13.23 -10.11
N ALA A 131 0.81 12.03 -9.50
CA ALA A 131 -0.33 11.17 -9.27
C ALA A 131 -1.13 11.52 -8.01
N ALA A 132 -0.57 12.32 -7.09
CA ALA A 132 -1.14 12.54 -5.75
C ALA A 132 -2.57 13.09 -5.78
N ALA A 133 -2.83 14.05 -6.68
CA ALA A 133 -4.17 14.64 -6.82
C ALA A 133 -5.20 13.62 -7.35
N GLU A 134 -4.85 12.86 -8.39
CA GLU A 134 -5.73 11.82 -8.95
C GLU A 134 -6.03 10.73 -7.90
N VAL A 135 -5.00 10.30 -7.16
CA VAL A 135 -5.13 9.30 -6.09
C VAL A 135 -6.03 9.82 -4.96
N ALA A 136 -5.87 11.08 -4.54
CA ALA A 136 -6.67 11.68 -3.48
C ALA A 136 -8.15 11.73 -3.84
N GLU A 137 -8.46 12.21 -5.05
CA GLU A 137 -9.83 12.27 -5.57
C GLU A 137 -10.47 10.88 -5.67
N LEU A 138 -9.68 9.87 -6.03
CA LEU A 138 -10.19 8.50 -6.17
C LEU A 138 -10.56 7.85 -4.82
N VAL A 139 -9.81 8.15 -3.75
CA VAL A 139 -10.07 7.58 -2.42
C VAL A 139 -10.95 8.45 -1.54
N ALA A 140 -11.12 9.74 -1.86
CA ALA A 140 -11.93 10.65 -1.08
C ALA A 140 -13.37 10.15 -0.83
N PRO A 141 -14.09 9.58 -1.82
CA PRO A 141 -15.42 9.01 -1.59
C PRO A 141 -15.42 7.78 -0.67
N VAL A 142 -14.31 7.03 -0.63
CA VAL A 142 -14.16 5.83 0.21
C VAL A 142 -13.89 6.21 1.66
N LEU A 143 -13.05 7.22 1.88
CA LEU A 143 -12.61 7.67 3.20
C LEU A 143 -13.46 8.81 3.77
N GLY A 144 -14.37 9.38 2.97
CA GLY A 144 -15.21 10.50 3.36
C GLY A 144 -14.44 11.82 3.45
N TRP A 145 -13.42 12.02 2.62
CA TRP A 145 -12.62 13.25 2.61
C TRP A 145 -13.40 14.41 1.99
N THR A 146 -13.22 15.60 2.57
CA THR A 146 -13.70 16.85 1.99
C THR A 146 -12.64 17.41 1.03
N PRO A 147 -12.98 18.41 0.18
CA PRO A 147 -12.00 19.09 -0.66
C PRO A 147 -10.82 19.67 0.15
N GLU A 148 -11.07 20.15 1.37
CA GLU A 148 -10.05 20.66 2.27
C GLU A 148 -9.09 19.54 2.72
N HIS A 149 -9.62 18.38 3.13
CA HIS A 149 -8.79 17.22 3.49
C HIS A 149 -7.97 16.72 2.29
N ILE A 150 -8.53 16.70 1.09
CA ILE A 150 -7.79 16.35 -0.14
C ILE A 150 -6.57 17.29 -0.31
N ALA A 151 -6.79 18.61 -0.18
CA ALA A 151 -5.72 19.59 -0.32
C ALA A 151 -4.64 19.43 0.75
N GLU A 152 -5.04 19.18 2.00
CA GLU A 152 -4.12 18.91 3.12
C GLU A 152 -3.27 17.66 2.88
N GLU A 153 -3.90 16.55 2.47
CA GLU A 153 -3.20 15.29 2.18
C GLU A 153 -2.19 15.44 1.03
N ILE A 154 -2.57 16.13 -0.05
CA ILE A 154 -1.68 16.40 -1.18
C ILE A 154 -0.49 17.25 -0.74
N GLU A 155 -0.72 18.29 0.06
CA GLU A 155 0.35 19.16 0.55
C GLU A 155 1.31 18.39 1.49
N HIS A 156 0.77 17.61 2.43
CA HIS A 156 1.56 16.75 3.31
C HIS A 156 2.44 15.79 2.51
N TYR A 157 1.87 15.14 1.48
CA TYR A 157 2.62 14.23 0.62
C TYR A 157 3.76 14.95 -0.13
N ARG A 158 3.49 16.14 -0.67
CA ARG A 158 4.49 16.96 -1.36
C ARG A 158 5.63 17.39 -0.46
N LEU A 159 5.34 17.82 0.76
CA LEU A 159 6.36 18.15 1.75
C LEU A 159 7.23 16.95 2.09
N ARG A 160 6.64 15.74 2.21
CA ARG A 160 7.41 14.50 2.40
C ARG A 160 8.35 14.23 1.22
N VAL A 161 7.84 14.35 -0.01
CA VAL A 161 8.64 14.14 -1.24
C VAL A 161 9.80 15.14 -1.30
N ALA A 162 9.54 16.42 -0.99
CA ALA A 162 10.55 17.47 -0.96
C ALA A 162 11.64 17.17 0.08
N ALA A 163 11.27 16.85 1.32
CA ALA A 163 12.20 16.51 2.39
C ALA A 163 13.05 15.28 2.07
N GLU A 164 12.45 14.26 1.45
CA GLU A 164 13.18 13.06 1.04
C GLU A 164 14.13 13.36 -0.14
N ARG A 165 13.81 14.30 -1.04
CA ARG A 165 14.76 14.76 -2.09
C ARG A 165 15.91 15.56 -1.49
N GLU A 166 15.60 16.50 -0.60
CA GLU A 166 16.60 17.29 0.12
C GLU A 166 17.58 16.40 0.89
N SER A 167 17.08 15.33 1.53
CA SER A 167 17.93 14.39 2.28
C SER A 167 18.99 13.70 1.41
N GLN A 168 18.73 13.52 0.11
CA GLN A 168 19.65 12.86 -0.83
C GLN A 168 20.75 13.79 -1.35
N GLU A 169 20.59 15.10 -1.14
CA GLU A 169 21.57 16.12 -1.48
C GLU A 169 22.50 16.47 -0.31
N GLN A 170 22.22 15.93 0.89
CA GLN A 170 22.99 16.23 2.09
C GLN A 170 24.36 15.52 2.10
N PRO A 171 25.39 16.15 2.68
CA PRO A 171 26.76 15.64 2.65
C PRO A 171 27.02 14.49 3.64
N ASP A 172 26.16 14.27 4.63
CA ASP A 172 26.32 13.24 5.65
C ASP A 172 24.99 12.68 6.18
N ASP A 173 25.06 11.54 6.87
CA ASP A 173 23.89 10.81 7.38
C ASP A 173 23.06 11.62 8.39
N LEU A 174 23.70 12.47 9.21
CA LEU A 174 23.02 13.25 10.25
C LEU A 174 22.18 14.36 9.63
N THR A 175 22.75 15.09 8.67
CA THR A 175 22.06 16.14 7.93
C THR A 175 20.98 15.57 7.02
N ALA A 176 21.22 14.40 6.40
CA ALA A 176 20.21 13.67 5.64
C ALA A 176 19.00 13.24 6.50
N ASP A 177 19.25 12.71 7.71
CA ASP A 177 18.18 12.33 8.63
C ASP A 177 17.37 13.55 9.10
N ALA A 178 18.05 14.64 9.46
CA ALA A 178 17.40 15.88 9.87
C ALA A 178 16.50 16.47 8.76
N ALA A 179 16.99 16.51 7.51
CA ALA A 179 16.21 16.98 6.37
C ALA A 179 14.94 16.14 6.17
N ARG A 180 15.06 14.81 6.24
CA ARG A 180 13.91 13.91 6.10
C ARG A 180 12.89 14.06 7.24
N LEU A 181 13.33 14.29 8.47
CA LEU A 181 12.46 14.50 9.64
C LEU A 181 11.79 15.90 9.66
N GLY A 182 12.21 16.80 8.78
CA GLY A 182 11.65 18.14 8.62
C GLY A 182 10.27 18.20 7.95
N ALA A 183 9.80 17.10 7.34
CA ALA A 183 8.43 17.01 6.86
C ALA A 183 7.44 16.67 8.00
N PRO A 184 6.27 17.34 8.07
CA PRO A 184 5.25 17.05 9.08
C PRO A 184 4.65 15.66 8.85
N ASP A 185 4.52 14.86 9.91
CA ASP A 185 3.86 13.55 9.84
C ASP A 185 2.36 13.74 9.65
N VAL A 186 1.81 13.16 8.57
CA VAL A 186 0.39 13.24 8.22
C VAL A 186 -0.56 12.78 9.35
N ARG A 187 -0.10 11.91 10.26
CA ARG A 187 -0.91 11.38 11.37
C ARG A 187 -0.91 12.27 12.61
N THR A 188 0.15 13.04 12.81
CA THR A 188 0.33 13.84 14.03
C THR A 188 0.29 15.33 13.75
N GLY A 189 0.47 15.75 12.50
CA GLY A 189 0.60 17.15 12.08
C GLY A 189 1.90 17.82 12.57
N VAL A 190 2.81 17.07 13.22
CA VAL A 190 4.00 17.60 13.88
C VAL A 190 5.26 17.05 13.20
N THR A 191 6.30 17.87 13.12
CA THR A 191 7.65 17.44 12.71
C THR A 191 8.36 16.76 13.87
N VAL A 192 9.08 15.68 13.59
CA VAL A 192 9.71 14.82 14.62
C VAL A 192 10.73 15.58 15.50
N GLY A 193 11.18 16.77 15.10
CA GLY A 193 12.07 17.64 15.87
C GLY A 193 11.41 18.65 16.84
N GLN A 194 10.08 18.64 17.00
CA GLN A 194 9.35 19.56 17.90
C GLN A 194 8.82 18.91 19.19
N VAL A 195 9.21 17.67 19.49
CA VAL A 195 8.85 16.95 20.74
C VAL A 195 10.02 16.90 21.70
#